data_AF-W0VA70-F1
#
_entry.id   AF-W0VA70-F1
#
_cell.length_a   1.000
_cell.length_b   1.000
_cell.length_c   1.000
_cell.angle_alpha   90.00
_cell.angle_beta   90.00
_cell.angle_gamma   90.00
#
_symmetry.space_group_name_H-M   'P 1'
#
loop_
_entity.id
_entity.type
_entity.pdbx_description
1 polymer ?
#
loop_
_entity_poly.entity_id
_entity_poly.type
_entity_poly.pdbx_seq_one_letter_code
_entity_poly.pdbx_strand_id
1 'polypeptide(L)'
;MNPPFTVKIMPQEWEFDAAADVSLLVAAERAGLRLPSSCRNGSCRTCLCRMVSGQVHYRIEWPGLSREEKQEGYILPCVALADSDLVLEATARRRHP
;
A
#
# COMPACT_ATOMS: atom_id res chain seq x y z
N MET A 1 -0.12 -11.15 19.97
CA MET A 1 -0.78 -10.35 18.92
C MET A 1 0.15 -9.19 18.63
N ASN A 2 0.70 -9.09 17.42
CA ASN A 2 1.58 -7.96 17.10
C ASN A 2 0.73 -6.69 17.00
N PRO A 3 1.17 -5.54 17.56
CA PRO A 3 0.46 -4.29 17.37
C PRO A 3 0.39 -3.95 15.87
N PRO A 4 -0.68 -3.30 15.40
CA PRO A 4 -0.74 -2.81 14.03
C PRO A 4 0.31 -1.72 13.81
N PHE A 5 0.74 -1.58 12.55
CA PHE A 5 1.60 -0.50 12.10
C PHE A 5 0.74 0.68 11.61
N THR A 6 1.22 1.90 11.82
CA THR A 6 0.55 3.10 11.33
C THR A 6 0.94 3.37 9.88
N VAL A 7 -0.05 3.57 9.01
CA VAL A 7 0.16 3.89 7.60
C VAL A 7 -0.42 5.26 7.30
N LYS A 8 0.43 6.18 6.85
CA LYS A 8 0.04 7.53 6.42
C LYS A 8 0.07 7.62 4.91
N ILE A 9 -0.95 8.24 4.32
CA ILE A 9 -0.97 8.57 2.90
C ILE A 9 -0.69 10.06 2.73
N MET A 10 -0.02 10.43 1.65
CA MET A 10 0.24 11.80 1.25
C MET A 10 -0.19 12.01 -0.21
N PRO A 11 -0.60 13.24 -0.58
CA PRO A 11 -0.78 14.43 0.27
C PRO A 11 -2.14 14.43 1.01
N GLN A 12 -2.98 13.43 0.80
CA GLN A 12 -4.24 13.28 1.50
C GLN A 12 -3.89 12.80 2.90
N GLU A 13 -4.00 13.64 3.95
CA GLU A 13 -3.66 13.35 5.37
C GLU A 13 -4.54 12.23 5.96
N TRP A 14 -4.52 11.07 5.33
CA TRP A 14 -5.21 9.86 5.72
C TRP A 14 -4.24 9.00 6.49
N GLU A 15 -4.77 8.43 7.57
CA GLU A 15 -4.03 7.56 8.46
C GLU A 15 -4.90 6.35 8.77
N PHE A 16 -4.30 5.16 8.77
CA PHE A 16 -4.97 3.93 9.14
C PHE A 16 -4.01 2.91 9.72
N ASP A 17 -4.56 1.97 10.48
CA ASP A 17 -3.82 0.88 11.08
C ASP A 17 -3.75 -0.33 10.14
N ALA A 18 -2.55 -0.89 9.99
CA ALA A 18 -2.27 -2.08 9.19
C ALA A 18 -1.71 -3.20 10.08
N ALA A 19 -2.47 -4.27 10.24
CA ALA A 19 -1.94 -5.50 10.85
C ALA A 19 -0.92 -6.15 9.91
N ALA A 20 0.13 -6.76 10.48
CA ALA A 20 1.24 -7.35 9.73
C ALA A 20 0.80 -8.45 8.73
N ASP A 21 -0.33 -9.11 8.98
CA ASP A 21 -0.91 -10.17 8.15
C ASP A 21 -2.00 -9.66 7.19
N VAL A 22 -2.30 -8.36 7.16
CA VAL A 22 -3.36 -7.74 6.34
C VAL A 22 -2.75 -6.82 5.29
N SER A 23 -3.17 -6.97 4.01
CA SER A 23 -2.62 -6.12 2.96
C SER A 23 -3.02 -4.68 3.14
N LEU A 24 -2.14 -3.77 2.74
CA LEU A 24 -2.34 -2.33 2.90
C LEU A 24 -3.65 -1.84 2.26
N LEU A 25 -4.05 -2.43 1.13
CA LEU A 25 -5.35 -2.16 0.50
C LEU A 25 -6.53 -2.55 1.42
N VAL A 26 -6.49 -3.74 2.02
CA VAL A 26 -7.58 -4.22 2.89
C VAL A 26 -7.62 -3.44 4.19
N ALA A 27 -6.45 -3.10 4.75
CA ALA A 27 -6.35 -2.25 5.93
C ALA A 27 -6.97 -0.86 5.67
N ALA A 28 -6.64 -0.23 4.54
CA ALA A 28 -7.25 1.02 4.12
C ALA A 28 -8.77 0.89 3.97
N GLU A 29 -9.26 -0.15 3.31
CA GLU A 29 -10.71 -0.39 3.11
C GLU A 29 -11.46 -0.56 4.44
N ARG A 30 -10.85 -1.25 5.43
CA ARG A 30 -11.42 -1.40 6.77
C ARG A 30 -11.50 -0.08 7.53
N ALA A 31 -10.56 0.84 7.27
CA ALA A 31 -10.59 2.20 7.79
C ALA A 31 -11.54 3.14 7.01
N GLY A 32 -12.27 2.63 6.01
CA GLY A 32 -13.16 3.43 5.17
C GLY A 32 -12.46 4.18 4.03
N LEU A 33 -11.16 3.95 3.82
CA LEU A 33 -10.37 4.57 2.76
C LEU A 33 -10.39 3.71 1.49
N ARG A 34 -10.59 4.35 0.33
CA ARG A 34 -10.68 3.65 -0.97
C ARG A 34 -9.48 4.00 -1.84
N LEU A 35 -8.48 3.11 -1.83
CA LEU A 35 -7.36 3.21 -2.76
C LEU A 35 -7.77 2.71 -4.15
N PRO A 36 -7.26 3.32 -5.25
CA PRO A 36 -7.47 2.80 -6.58
C PRO A 36 -7.05 1.32 -6.66
N SER A 37 -7.94 0.44 -7.11
CA SER A 37 -7.64 -0.99 -7.22
C SER A 37 -8.50 -1.64 -8.30
N SER A 38 -8.01 -2.76 -8.86
CA SER A 38 -8.73 -3.54 -9.88
C SER A 38 -8.50 -5.05 -9.66
N CYS A 39 -7.38 -5.62 -10.11
CA CYS A 39 -7.14 -7.07 -10.05
C CYS A 39 -6.92 -7.66 -8.65
N ARG A 40 -6.47 -6.84 -7.69
CA ARG A 40 -6.06 -7.25 -6.32
C ARG A 40 -5.06 -8.41 -6.22
N ASN A 41 -4.33 -8.73 -7.29
CA ASN A 41 -3.39 -9.85 -7.36
C ASN A 41 -1.95 -9.42 -7.69
N GLY A 42 -1.67 -8.11 -7.67
CA GLY A 42 -0.33 -7.58 -7.93
C GLY A 42 0.06 -7.44 -9.40
N SER A 43 -0.85 -7.59 -10.37
CA SER A 43 -0.49 -7.52 -11.80
C SER A 43 -0.97 -6.27 -12.54
N CYS A 44 -2.16 -5.73 -12.25
CA CYS A 44 -2.74 -4.62 -13.05
C CYS A 44 -2.15 -3.22 -12.76
N ARG A 45 -1.38 -3.09 -11.68
CA ARG A 45 -0.76 -1.84 -11.23
C ARG A 45 -1.72 -0.67 -10.91
N THR A 46 -3.04 -0.86 -10.92
CA THR A 46 -4.01 0.20 -10.56
C THR A 46 -3.79 0.78 -9.15
N CYS A 47 -3.32 -0.04 -8.20
CA CYS A 47 -3.06 0.38 -6.82
C CYS A 47 -1.67 0.98 -6.59
N LEU A 48 -0.86 1.16 -7.63
CA LEU A 48 0.52 1.61 -7.50
C LEU A 48 0.64 2.86 -6.59
N CYS A 49 1.47 2.76 -5.57
CA CYS A 49 1.81 3.85 -4.66
C CYS A 49 3.33 3.92 -4.53
N ARG A 50 3.85 5.06 -4.10
CA ARG A 50 5.27 5.19 -3.76
C ARG A 50 5.41 5.20 -2.24
N MET A 51 6.21 4.31 -1.69
CA MET A 51 6.60 4.30 -0.30
C MET A 51 7.71 5.33 -0.09
N VAL A 52 7.41 6.35 0.71
CA VAL A 52 8.33 7.43 1.10
C VAL A 52 9.16 7.01 2.31
N SER A 53 8.56 6.22 3.22
CA SER A 53 9.25 5.70 4.40
C SER A 53 8.63 4.38 4.86
N GLY A 54 9.45 3.57 5.53
CA GLY A 54 9.07 2.28 6.09
C GLY A 54 9.52 1.08 5.25
N GLN A 55 8.99 -0.10 5.60
CA GLN A 55 9.31 -1.37 4.94
C GLN A 55 8.06 -2.22 4.75
N VAL A 56 8.02 -2.90 3.60
CA VAL A 56 6.95 -3.85 3.26
C VAL A 56 7.55 -5.14 2.72
N HIS A 57 6.83 -6.24 2.95
CA HIS A 57 6.99 -7.47 2.19
C HIS A 57 5.74 -7.76 1.37
N TYR A 58 5.83 -8.73 0.47
CA TYR A 58 4.75 -9.08 -0.46
C TYR A 58 4.23 -10.48 -0.18
N ARG A 59 2.91 -10.66 -0.28
CA ARG A 59 2.25 -11.98 -0.23
C ARG A 59 2.52 -12.85 -1.46
N ILE A 60 3.07 -12.25 -2.51
CA ILE A 60 3.43 -12.91 -3.75
C ILE A 60 4.91 -12.68 -4.01
N GLU A 61 5.56 -13.65 -4.63
CA GLU A 61 7.00 -13.60 -4.89
C GLU A 61 7.37 -12.49 -5.90
N TRP A 62 6.54 -12.33 -6.93
CA TRP A 62 6.79 -11.43 -8.05
C TRP A 62 5.60 -10.48 -8.30
N PRO A 63 5.48 -9.37 -7.54
CA PRO A 63 4.57 -8.30 -7.91
C PRO A 63 5.00 -7.71 -9.26
N GLY A 64 4.04 -7.16 -10.02
CA GLY A 64 4.26 -6.50 -11.31
C GLY A 64 5.00 -5.17 -11.19
N LEU A 65 6.16 -5.19 -10.54
CA LEU A 65 7.10 -4.10 -10.29
C LEU A 65 8.48 -4.52 -10.82
N SER A 66 9.14 -3.63 -11.55
CA SER A 66 10.54 -3.83 -11.93
C SER A 66 11.46 -3.70 -10.72
N ARG A 67 12.74 -4.05 -10.89
CA ARG A 67 13.74 -3.90 -9.83
C ARG A 67 13.99 -2.42 -9.52
N GLU A 68 14.05 -1.60 -10.55
CA GLU A 68 14.22 -0.14 -10.46
C GLU A 68 13.04 0.48 -9.71
N GLU A 69 11.81 0.07 -10.05
CA GLU A 69 10.61 0.56 -9.36
C GLU A 69 10.63 0.23 -7.87
N LYS A 70 11.02 -1.01 -7.51
CA LYS A 70 11.19 -1.38 -6.09
C LYS A 70 12.26 -0.50 -5.40
N GLN A 71 13.35 -0.17 -6.08
CA GLN A 71 14.41 0.70 -5.55
C GLN A 71 13.97 2.15 -5.41
N GLU A 72 13.12 2.64 -6.31
CA GLU A 72 12.52 3.98 -6.23
C GLU A 72 11.41 4.10 -5.17
N GLY A 73 11.06 2.98 -4.54
CA GLY A 73 10.07 2.87 -3.48
C GLY A 73 8.66 2.56 -3.98
N TYR A 74 8.45 2.19 -5.24
CA TYR A 74 7.12 1.82 -5.71
C TYR A 74 6.66 0.49 -5.12
N ILE A 75 5.40 0.47 -4.70
CA ILE A 75 4.74 -0.67 -4.08
C ILE A 75 3.35 -0.93 -4.68
N LEU A 76 2.85 -2.15 -4.50
CA LEU A 76 1.48 -2.53 -4.82
C LEU A 76 0.71 -2.86 -3.52
N PRO A 77 -0.01 -1.90 -2.90
CA PRO A 77 -0.76 -2.06 -1.66
C PRO A 77 -1.71 -3.24 -1.61
N CYS A 78 -2.21 -3.71 -2.77
CA CYS A 78 -3.11 -4.87 -2.81
C CYS A 78 -2.47 -6.17 -2.33
N VAL A 79 -1.15 -6.29 -2.44
CA VAL A 79 -0.37 -7.49 -2.08
C VAL A 79 0.78 -7.19 -1.11
N ALA A 80 1.02 -5.91 -0.79
CA ALA A 80 2.02 -5.49 0.19
C ALA A 80 1.46 -5.60 1.62
N LEU A 81 2.32 -6.03 2.55
CA LEU A 81 2.11 -6.13 3.98
C LEU A 81 3.11 -5.20 4.69
N ALA A 82 2.69 -4.52 5.75
CA ALA A 82 3.57 -3.66 6.52
C ALA A 82 4.50 -4.48 7.43
N ASP A 83 5.78 -4.11 7.47
CA ASP A 83 6.77 -4.57 8.46
C ASP A 83 7.19 -3.46 9.43
N SER A 84 6.78 -2.23 9.15
CA SER A 84 6.99 -1.05 9.98
C SER A 84 5.88 -0.02 9.75
N ASP A 85 5.89 1.07 10.50
CA ASP A 85 5.11 2.25 10.14
C ASP A 85 5.51 2.74 8.74
N LEU A 86 4.52 3.18 7.97
CA LEU A 86 4.67 3.52 6.56
C LEU A 86 4.22 4.94 6.28
N VAL A 87 4.92 5.57 5.34
CA VAL A 87 4.45 6.79 4.67
C VAL A 87 4.37 6.51 3.18
N LEU A 88 3.18 6.64 2.60
CA LEU A 88 2.89 6.36 1.20
C LEU A 88 2.46 7.62 0.47
N GLU A 89 2.91 7.79 -0.75
CA GLU A 89 2.45 8.78 -1.70
C GLU A 89 1.55 8.11 -2.73
N ALA A 90 0.29 8.55 -2.81
CA ALA A 90 -0.67 8.01 -3.76
C ALA A 90 -0.39 8.55 -5.17
N THR A 91 -0.01 7.67 -6.11
CA THR A 91 0.32 8.08 -7.50
C THR A 91 -0.92 8.43 -8.32
N ALA A 92 -2.06 7.79 -8.03
CA ALA A 92 -3.32 8.02 -8.71
C ALA A 92 -4.30 8.75 -7.78
N ARG A 93 -4.57 10.02 -8.08
CA ARG A 93 -5.67 10.77 -7.46
C ARG A 93 -6.99 10.27 -8.03
N ARG A 94 -7.73 9.44 -7.30
CA ARG A 94 -9.18 9.30 -7.55
C ARG A 94 -9.92 10.08 -6.48
N ARG A 95 -10.39 11.28 -6.86
CA ARG A 95 -11.40 12.01 -6.09
C ARG A 95 -12.65 11.13 -5.98
N HIS A 96 -13.24 11.06 -4.79
CA HIS A 96 -14.61 10.59 -4.61
C HIS A 96 -15.55 11.58 -5.32
N PRO A 97 -16.48 11.16 -6.20
CA PRO A 97 -17.77 11.85 -6.30
C PRO A 97 -18.59 11.63 -5.03
#